data_AF-A0A1X7M764-F1
#
_entry.id   AF-A0A1X7M764-F1
#
_cell.length_a   1.000
_cell.length_b   1.000
_cell.length_c   1.000
_cell.angle_alpha   90.00
_cell.angle_beta   90.00
_cell.angle_gamma   90.00
#
_symmetry.space_group_name_H-M   'P 1'
#
loop_
_entity.id
_entity.type
_entity.pdbx_description
1 polymer ?
#
loop_
_entity_poly.entity_id
_entity_poly.type
_entity_poly.pdbx_seq_one_letter_code
_entity_poly.pdbx_strand_id
1 'polypeptide(L)' 'MRACVGTAIGSYTVGSYANDDQYSVTVFDAVQWQKAQNPRAIDVYIDNTFQQRVRY' A
#
# COMPACT_ATOMS: atom_id res chain seq x y z
N MET A 1 -3.69 -5.59 -3.52
CA MET A 1 -3.63 -4.17 -3.09
C MET A 1 -2.16 -3.77 -3.05
N ARG A 2 -1.79 -2.57 -3.49
CA ARG A 2 -0.40 -2.09 -3.45
C ARG A 2 -0.31 -0.96 -2.43
N ALA A 3 0.72 -0.99 -1.59
CA ALA A 3 1.06 0.11 -0.70
C ALA A 3 2.33 0.79 -1.24
N CYS A 4 2.34 2.12 -1.21
CA CYS A 4 3.58 2.88 -1.35
C CYS A 4 4.14 3.05 0.06
N VAL A 5 5.37 2.59 0.27
CA VAL A 5 6.09 2.75 1.54
C VAL A 5 7.17 3.80 1.36
N GLY A 6 7.41 4.58 2.41
CA GLY A 6 8.50 5.55 2.47
C GLY A 6 9.85 4.89 2.76
N THR A 7 10.73 5.61 3.46
CA THR A 7 12.06 5.09 3.80
C THR A 7 11.97 4.09 4.95
N ALA A 8 12.69 2.98 4.84
CA ALA A 8 12.79 2.02 5.93
C ALA A 8 13.57 2.64 7.10
N ILE A 9 12.93 2.74 8.26
CA ILE A 9 13.52 3.35 9.46
C ILE A 9 14.04 2.31 10.46
N GLY A 10 13.67 1.03 10.28
CA GLY A 10 14.20 -0.04 11.12
C GLY A 10 13.61 -1.40 10.79
N SER A 11 14.19 -2.43 11.40
CA SER A 11 13.69 -3.80 11.37
C SER A 11 13.74 -4.35 12.79
N TYR A 12 12.66 -5.00 13.22
CA TYR A 12 12.52 -5.58 14.54
C TYR A 12 12.12 -7.04 14.41
N THR A 13 12.65 -7.90 15.26
CA THR A 13 12.22 -9.29 15.34
C THR A 13 11.21 -9.41 16.48
N VAL A 14 9.98 -9.80 16.14
CA VAL A 14 8.85 -9.93 17.07
C VAL A 14 8.48 -11.40 17.17
N GLY A 15 8.20 -11.87 18.39
CA GLY A 15 7.87 -13.26 18.66
C GLY A 15 8.61 -13.81 19.87
N SER A 16 8.17 -14.95 20.37
CA SER A 16 8.77 -15.63 21.51
C SER A 16 9.67 -16.75 21.02
N TYR A 17 10.93 -16.79 21.49
CA TYR A 17 11.87 -17.88 21.21
C TYR A 17 11.32 -19.26 21.59
N ALA A 18 10.38 -19.33 22.53
CA ALA A 18 9.86 -20.59 23.05
C ALA A 18 9.05 -21.41 22.04
N ASN A 19 8.45 -20.78 21.04
CA ASN A 19 7.60 -21.45 20.04
C ASN A 19 8.17 -21.37 18.61
N ASP A 20 9.38 -20.85 18.43
CA ASP A 20 10.01 -20.60 17.12
C ASP A 20 9.18 -19.70 16.17
N ASP A 21 8.17 -19.00 16.70
CA ASP A 21 7.28 -18.09 15.99
C ASP A 21 7.88 -16.67 15.88
N GLN A 22 9.18 -16.58 15.64
CA GLN A 22 9.81 -15.28 15.43
C GLN A 22 9.64 -14.83 13.98
N TYR A 23 9.11 -13.61 13.80
CA TYR A 23 9.02 -12.98 12.50
C TYR A 23 9.65 -11.59 12.51
N SER A 24 10.30 -11.25 11.41
CA SER A 24 10.92 -9.95 11.21
C SER A 24 9.89 -8.98 10.63
N VAL A 25 9.77 -7.82 11.25
CA VAL A 25 8.92 -6.71 10.80
C VAL A 25 9.78 -5.52 10.43
N THR A 26 9.66 -5.09 9.19
CA THR A 26 10.27 -3.85 8.70
C THR A 26 9.33 -2.67 8.95
N VAL A 27 9.85 -1.61 9.55
CA VAL A 27 9.10 -0.40 9.88
C VAL A 27 9.53 0.72 8.93
N PHE A 28 8.54 1.42 8.38
CA PHE A 28 8.71 2.55 7.47
C PHE A 28 8.16 3.81 8.13
N ASP A 29 8.74 4.97 7.80
CA ASP A 29 8.30 6.29 8.30
C ASP A 29 6.86 6.63 7.87
N ALA A 30 6.49 6.22 6.67
CA ALA A 30 5.18 6.43 6.09
C ALA A 30 4.71 5.19 5.33
N VAL A 31 3.45 4.82 5.55
CA VAL A 31 2.75 3.80 4.76
C VAL A 31 1.51 4.44 4.17
N GLN A 32 1.49 4.56 2.84
CA GLN A 32 0.31 5.03 2.12
C GLN A 32 -0.32 3.87 1.35
N TRP A 33 -1.47 3.43 1.84
CA TRP A 33 -2.30 2.47 1.14
C TRP A 33 -2.90 3.15 -0.09
N GLN A 34 -2.57 2.64 -1.28
CA GLN A 34 -3.27 3.10 -2.47
C GLN A 34 -4.74 2.71 -2.33
N LYS A 35 -5.64 3.66 -2.57
CA LYS A 35 -7.06 3.35 -2.74
C LYS A 35 -7.17 2.18 -3.71
N ALA A 36 -8.05 1.23 -3.40
CA ALA A 36 -8.32 0.11 -4.28
C ALA A 36 -8.66 0.65 -5.68
N GLN A 37 -7.68 0.62 -6.57
CA GLN A 37 -7.87 0.87 -7.98
C GLN A 37 -8.66 -0.32 -8.47
N ASN A 38 -9.97 -0.12 -8.68
CA ASN A 38 -10.79 -1.15 -9.28
C ASN A 38 -10.24 -1.30 -10.71
N PRO A 39 -9.56 -2.40 -11.07
CA PRO A 39 -8.78 -2.48 -12.32
C PRO A 39 -9.65 -2.37 -13.57
N ARG A 40 -10.98 -2.39 -13.40
CA ARG A 40 -12.01 -2.28 -14.44
C ARG A 40 -12.61 -0.88 -14.57
N ALA A 41 -11.97 0.15 -14.00
CA ALA A 41 -12.42 1.53 -14.16
C ALA A 41 -11.29 2.48 -14.53
N ILE A 42 -11.54 3.36 -15.50
CA ILE A 42 -10.62 4.41 -15.95
C ILE A 42 -11.32 5.75 -15.73
N ASP A 43 -10.62 6.69 -15.08
CA ASP A 43 -11.07 8.07 -14.92
C ASP A 43 -10.53 8.91 -16.09
N VAL A 44 -11.43 9.49 -16.87
CA VAL A 44 -11.08 10.35 -18.01
C VAL A 44 -11.12 11.81 -17.56
N TYR A 45 -10.00 12.51 -17.78
CA TYR A 45 -9.86 13.94 -17.53
C TYR A 45 -9.58 14.67 -18.85
N ILE A 46 -10.26 15.80 -19.07
CA ILE A 46 -9.98 16.74 -20.17
C ILE A 46 -9.74 18.10 -19.53
N ASP A 47 -8.64 18.78 -19.88
CA ASP A 47 -8.22 20.06 -19.30
C ASP A 47 -8.21 20.06 -17.76
N ASN A 48 -7.62 19.01 -17.17
CA ASN A 48 -7.60 18.75 -15.72
C ASN A 48 -8.99 18.66 -15.04
N THR A 49 -10.08 18.63 -15.82
CA THR A 49 -11.45 18.54 -15.31
C THR A 49 -11.94 17.10 -15.45
N PHE A 50 -12.47 16.54 -14.34
CA PHE A 50 -13.06 15.20 -14.34
C PHE A 50 -14.29 15.18 -15.25
N GLN A 51 -14.28 14.28 -16.24
CA GLN A 51 -15.40 14.13 -17.18
C GLN A 51 -16.27 12.94 -16.81
N GLN A 52 -15.69 11.74 -16.81
CA GLN A 52 -16.44 10.51 -16.62
C GLN A 52 -15.56 9.36 -16.15
N ARG A 53 -16.18 8.44 -15.38
CA ARG A 53 -15.61 7.14 -15.03
C ARG A 53 -16.20 6.05 -15.92
N VAL A 54 -15.36 5.41 -16.73
CA VAL A 54 -15.75 4.27 -17.58
C VAL A 54 -15.60 2.98 -16.78
N ARG A 55 -16.55 2.04 -16.92
CA ARG A 55 -16.51 0.69 -16.33
C ARG A 55 -16.72 -0.35 -17.44
N TYR A 56 -15.96 -1.46 -17.45
CA TYR A 56 -16.12 -2.57 -18.39
C TYR A 56 -16.08 -3.92 -17.68
#